data_AF-A0A0W8F2Y6-F1
#
_entry.id   AF-A0A0W8F2Y6-F1
#
_cell.length_a   1.000
_cell.length_b   1.000
_cell.length_c   1.000
_cell.angle_alpha   90.00
_cell.angle_beta   90.00
_cell.angle_gamma   90.00
#
_symmetry.space_group_name_H-M   'P 1'
#
loop_
_entity.id
_entity.type
_entity.pdbx_description
1 polymer ?
#
loop_
_entity_poly.entity_id
_entity_poly.type
_entity_poly.pdbx_seq_one_letter_code
_entity_poly.pdbx_strand_id
1 'polypeptide(L)'
;MTADGPFEHHLTELNHLKWANVDVELETAAGIVPYVYSPDIKVCEIQWAIGLEIALMTKDPMRTFITTDHPNAGPFTRYPRIFTWLMSAEARKDRIESFKHSAKMVEATHIAGIDRELTLYELAQMTRAGPAKSLGLASVYGGLAPGMDADVAVYNFNPDKSYKPDEIEKAFSAAAFVMKTGTPVVIDGEVVSNGNKRTIWVDAKVNENPQVMRDIKEKFLKYYSVTQGNYDVTKHFLSDNPRVIEVDATT
;
A
#
# COMPACT_ATOMS: atom_id res chain seq x y z
N MET A 1 -9.82 9.34 2.04
CA MET A 1 -10.14 9.26 0.61
C MET A 1 -10.37 7.81 0.25
N THR A 2 -11.62 7.47 -0.05
CA THR A 2 -12.03 6.10 -0.34
C THR A 2 -13.23 6.12 -1.28
N ALA A 3 -13.51 4.98 -1.92
CA ALA A 3 -14.75 4.79 -2.67
C ALA A 3 -15.97 4.56 -1.76
N ASP A 4 -15.77 4.49 -0.45
CA ASP A 4 -16.84 4.39 0.55
C ASP A 4 -17.34 5.80 0.95
N GLY A 5 -18.14 6.40 0.07
CA GLY A 5 -18.77 7.71 0.30
C GLY A 5 -19.59 7.79 1.59
N PRO A 6 -20.45 6.80 1.92
CA PRO A 6 -21.20 6.78 3.17
C PRO A 6 -20.33 6.76 4.43
N PHE A 7 -19.22 6.01 4.44
CA PHE A 7 -18.29 6.03 5.56
C PHE A 7 -17.65 7.41 5.76
N GLU A 8 -17.20 8.05 4.68
CA GLU A 8 -16.62 9.40 4.75
C GLU A 8 -17.65 10.44 5.20
N HIS A 9 -18.92 10.31 4.81
CA HIS A 9 -20.01 11.13 5.36
C HIS A 9 -20.14 10.95 6.88
N HIS A 10 -20.12 9.71 7.38
CA HIS A 10 -20.16 9.48 8.82
C HIS A 10 -18.93 10.04 9.54
N LEU A 11 -17.75 9.97 8.91
CA LEU A 11 -16.51 10.49 9.48
C LEU A 11 -16.54 12.01 9.68
N THR A 12 -17.13 12.75 8.74
CA THR A 12 -17.32 14.20 8.91
C THR A 12 -18.35 14.54 9.99
N GLU A 13 -19.36 13.70 10.23
CA GLU A 13 -20.28 13.91 11.36
C GLU A 13 -19.59 13.72 12.71
N LEU A 14 -18.54 12.88 12.78
CA LEU A 14 -17.77 12.63 13.99
C LEU A 14 -16.73 13.72 14.28
N ASN A 15 -16.01 14.20 13.26
CA ASN A 15 -14.87 15.11 13.45
C ASN A 15 -15.13 16.57 13.01
N HIS A 16 -16.26 16.82 12.33
CA HIS A 16 -16.69 18.13 11.84
C HIS A 16 -15.69 18.85 10.93
N LEU A 17 -14.82 18.11 10.24
CA LEU A 17 -13.89 18.65 9.24
C LEU A 17 -14.53 18.71 7.85
N LYS A 18 -13.91 19.45 6.92
CA LYS A 18 -14.43 19.61 5.56
C LYS A 18 -14.58 18.25 4.84
N TRP A 19 -15.68 18.08 4.12
CA TRP A 19 -15.98 16.86 3.37
C TRP A 19 -16.19 17.18 1.88
N ALA A 20 -15.67 16.30 1.02
CA ALA A 20 -15.97 16.27 -0.41
C ALA A 20 -16.54 14.91 -0.79
N ASN A 21 -17.51 14.90 -1.70
CA ASN A 21 -18.16 13.69 -2.21
C ASN A 21 -18.37 13.78 -3.72
N VAL A 22 -18.24 12.66 -4.41
CA VAL A 22 -18.63 12.49 -5.81
C VAL A 22 -19.27 11.11 -5.98
N ASP A 23 -20.50 11.08 -6.46
CA ASP A 23 -21.15 9.87 -6.95
C ASP A 23 -20.95 9.78 -8.47
N VAL A 24 -20.41 8.66 -8.95
CA VAL A 24 -20.12 8.40 -10.36
C VAL A 24 -21.20 7.47 -10.91
N GLU A 25 -21.90 7.93 -11.94
CA GLU A 25 -23.05 7.22 -12.52
C GLU A 25 -22.75 5.75 -12.82
N LEU A 26 -23.61 4.84 -12.32
CA LEU A 26 -23.56 3.39 -12.55
C LEU A 26 -22.29 2.63 -12.11
N GLU A 27 -21.30 3.31 -11.54
CA GLU A 27 -19.98 2.73 -11.28
C GLU A 27 -19.61 2.71 -9.79
N THR A 28 -19.49 3.89 -9.18
CA THR A 28 -18.88 4.03 -7.85
C THR A 28 -19.25 5.34 -7.17
N ALA A 29 -18.75 5.54 -5.97
CA ALA A 29 -18.77 6.82 -5.26
C ALA A 29 -17.37 7.09 -4.71
N ALA A 30 -17.12 8.30 -4.23
CA ALA A 30 -15.88 8.67 -3.56
C ALA A 30 -16.13 9.74 -2.50
N GLY A 31 -15.47 9.59 -1.35
CA GLY A 31 -15.48 10.56 -0.27
C GLY A 31 -14.07 10.96 0.16
N ILE A 32 -13.91 12.19 0.63
CA ILE A 32 -12.65 12.69 1.20
C ILE A 32 -12.96 13.54 2.44
N VAL A 33 -12.49 13.09 3.59
CA VAL A 33 -12.46 13.88 4.84
C VAL A 33 -11.03 13.88 5.41
N PRO A 34 -10.50 15.05 5.85
CA PRO A 34 -9.28 15.07 6.64
C PRO A 34 -9.47 14.36 7.99
N TYR A 35 -8.45 13.67 8.48
CA TYR A 35 -8.48 13.04 9.80
C TYR A 35 -7.17 13.25 10.55
N VAL A 36 -7.24 13.51 11.85
CA VAL A 36 -6.07 13.73 12.71
C VAL A 36 -5.92 12.56 13.66
N TYR A 37 -4.96 11.68 13.39
CA TYR A 37 -4.56 10.61 14.31
C TYR A 37 -3.67 11.17 15.43
N SER A 38 -4.29 11.62 16.52
CA SER A 38 -3.59 12.21 17.66
C SER A 38 -3.11 11.15 18.66
N PRO A 39 -1.88 11.25 19.20
CA PRO A 39 -1.42 10.42 20.32
C PRO A 39 -2.13 10.69 21.64
N ASP A 40 -3.02 11.69 21.67
CA ASP A 40 -3.82 12.05 22.84
C ASP A 40 -5.26 11.49 22.79
N ILE A 41 -5.60 10.75 21.72
CA ILE A 41 -6.93 10.18 21.50
C ILE A 41 -6.86 8.67 21.62
N LYS A 42 -7.57 8.12 22.62
CA LYS A 42 -7.60 6.68 22.93
C LYS A 42 -7.84 5.79 21.71
N VAL A 43 -8.78 6.16 20.84
CA VAL A 43 -9.12 5.38 19.65
C VAL A 43 -7.94 5.30 18.69
N CYS A 44 -7.21 6.40 18.49
CA CYS A 44 -6.03 6.44 17.62
C CYS A 44 -4.88 5.59 18.17
N GLU A 45 -4.67 5.59 19.49
CA GLU A 45 -3.69 4.73 20.16
C GLU A 45 -4.01 3.23 19.97
N ILE A 46 -5.29 2.85 20.14
CA ILE A 46 -5.76 1.48 19.91
C ILE A 46 -5.62 1.07 18.44
N GLN A 47 -5.98 1.95 17.49
CA GLN A 47 -5.81 1.68 16.06
C GLN A 47 -4.34 1.46 15.68
N TRP A 48 -3.42 2.24 16.26
CA TRP A 48 -1.98 2.06 16.08
C TRP A 48 -1.53 0.68 16.60
N ALA A 49 -1.97 0.29 17.78
CA ALA A 49 -1.63 -0.99 18.39
C ALA A 49 -2.14 -2.18 17.55
N ILE A 50 -3.42 -2.16 17.15
CA ILE A 50 -4.03 -3.20 16.32
C ILE A 50 -3.27 -3.40 15.01
N GLY A 51 -2.86 -2.32 14.34
CA GLY A 51 -2.09 -2.40 13.10
C GLY A 51 -0.78 -3.17 13.26
N LEU A 52 -0.07 -2.94 14.37
CA LEU A 52 1.18 -3.64 14.67
C LEU A 52 0.94 -5.08 15.13
N GLU A 53 -0.11 -5.33 15.90
CA GLU A 53 -0.47 -6.68 16.35
C GLU A 53 -0.73 -7.63 15.19
N ILE A 54 -1.45 -7.19 14.16
CA ILE A 54 -1.71 -8.01 12.97
C ILE A 54 -0.38 -8.49 12.35
N ALA A 55 0.59 -7.59 12.24
CA ALA A 55 1.91 -7.91 11.71
C ALA A 55 2.72 -8.80 12.65
N LEU A 56 2.75 -8.50 13.96
CA LEU A 56 3.55 -9.20 14.95
C LEU A 56 2.93 -10.55 15.38
N MET A 57 1.66 -10.77 15.14
CA MET A 57 0.96 -12.03 15.44
C MET A 57 0.77 -12.89 14.19
N THR A 58 1.19 -12.41 13.01
CA THR A 58 1.06 -13.18 11.77
C THR A 58 1.86 -14.48 11.85
N LYS A 59 1.23 -15.56 11.36
CA LYS A 59 1.86 -16.87 11.19
C LYS A 59 2.55 -17.01 9.84
N ASP A 60 2.12 -16.23 8.85
CA ASP A 60 2.66 -16.26 7.50
C ASP A 60 2.90 -14.83 6.98
N PRO A 61 4.16 -14.33 7.05
CA PRO A 61 4.49 -12.98 6.57
C PRO A 61 4.30 -12.82 5.06
N MET A 62 4.19 -13.89 4.27
CA MET A 62 3.87 -13.80 2.84
C MET A 62 2.40 -13.46 2.56
N ARG A 63 1.56 -13.37 3.60
CA ARG A 63 0.11 -13.08 3.50
C ARG A 63 -0.33 -11.89 4.33
N THR A 64 0.62 -11.14 4.91
CA THR A 64 0.34 -9.93 5.69
C THR A 64 1.22 -8.81 5.15
N PHE A 65 0.61 -7.78 4.58
CA PHE A 65 1.35 -6.73 3.87
C PHE A 65 1.40 -5.44 4.67
N ILE A 66 2.54 -4.75 4.63
CA ILE A 66 2.68 -3.46 5.29
C ILE A 66 2.13 -2.38 4.37
N THR A 67 1.01 -1.79 4.77
CA THR A 67 0.38 -0.65 4.07
C THR A 67 -0.12 0.37 5.10
N THR A 68 -0.27 1.61 4.66
CA THR A 68 -0.95 2.67 5.44
C THR A 68 -2.23 3.12 4.76
N ASP A 69 -2.72 2.31 3.82
CA ASP A 69 -3.86 2.66 2.96
C ASP A 69 -3.73 4.10 2.44
N HIS A 70 -2.57 4.42 1.88
CA HIS A 70 -2.14 5.80 1.71
C HIS A 70 -3.19 6.67 0.99
N PRO A 71 -3.56 7.85 1.52
CA PRO A 71 -3.09 8.49 2.76
C PRO A 71 -3.93 8.21 4.02
N ASN A 72 -4.93 7.33 3.99
CA ASN A 72 -5.97 7.15 5.00
C ASN A 72 -5.43 6.87 6.41
N ALA A 73 -4.57 5.88 6.60
CA ALA A 73 -3.93 5.62 7.90
C ALA A 73 -2.59 6.36 8.07
N GLY A 74 -2.15 7.10 7.05
CA GLY A 74 -0.93 7.91 7.06
C GLY A 74 -0.19 7.93 5.71
N PRO A 75 0.75 8.86 5.53
CA PRO A 75 1.54 8.94 4.30
C PRO A 75 2.49 7.75 4.15
N PHE A 76 2.65 7.22 2.93
CA PHE A 76 3.55 6.07 2.65
C PHE A 76 5.02 6.36 3.01
N THR A 77 5.40 7.64 3.11
CA THR A 77 6.71 8.08 3.61
C THR A 77 6.97 7.69 5.06
N ARG A 78 5.96 7.20 5.80
CA ARG A 78 6.08 6.69 7.17
C ARG A 78 6.32 5.18 7.25
N TYR A 79 6.41 4.45 6.13
CA TYR A 79 6.81 3.04 6.15
C TYR A 79 8.10 2.77 6.94
N PRO A 80 9.18 3.58 6.82
CA PRO A 80 10.39 3.39 7.63
C PRO A 80 10.15 3.43 9.15
N ARG A 81 9.21 4.27 9.60
CA ARG A 81 8.81 4.34 11.02
C ARG A 81 8.05 3.09 11.45
N ILE A 82 7.16 2.59 10.60
CA ILE A 82 6.44 1.34 10.85
C ILE A 82 7.43 0.17 10.93
N PHE A 83 8.44 0.13 10.05
CA PHE A 83 9.49 -0.88 10.10
C PHE A 83 10.24 -0.82 11.43
N THR A 84 10.55 0.39 11.91
CA THR A 84 11.18 0.60 13.22
C THR A 84 10.34 0.01 14.36
N TRP A 85 9.02 0.28 14.38
CA TRP A 85 8.13 -0.33 15.38
C TRP A 85 8.02 -1.85 15.25
N LEU A 86 8.07 -2.42 14.05
CA LEU A 86 8.00 -3.86 13.86
C LEU A 86 9.31 -4.58 14.21
N MET A 87 10.44 -3.91 14.04
CA MET A 87 11.79 -4.45 14.26
C MET A 87 12.39 -4.10 15.62
N SER A 88 11.73 -3.25 16.43
CA SER A 88 12.22 -2.83 17.74
C SER A 88 11.10 -2.76 18.78
N ALA A 89 11.14 -3.66 19.76
CA ALA A 89 10.29 -3.64 20.96
C ALA A 89 10.57 -2.39 21.81
N GLU A 90 11.83 -1.94 21.89
CA GLU A 90 12.21 -0.69 22.56
C GLU A 90 11.47 0.51 21.94
N ALA A 91 11.47 0.65 20.61
CA ALA A 91 10.75 1.74 19.96
C ALA A 91 9.22 1.67 20.14
N ARG A 92 8.66 0.45 20.20
CA ARG A 92 7.23 0.30 20.54
C ARG A 92 6.98 0.77 21.97
N LYS A 93 7.82 0.37 22.92
CA LYS A 93 7.72 0.77 24.32
C LYS A 93 7.79 2.29 24.48
N ASP A 94 8.79 2.93 23.89
CA ASP A 94 8.94 4.39 23.92
C ASP A 94 7.70 5.09 23.34
N ARG A 95 7.14 4.54 22.25
CA ARG A 95 5.92 5.07 21.66
C ARG A 95 4.72 4.91 22.60
N ILE A 96 4.57 3.75 23.24
CA ILE A 96 3.50 3.48 24.21
C ILE A 96 3.59 4.43 25.41
N GLU A 97 4.80 4.68 25.92
CA GLU A 97 5.04 5.61 27.03
C GLU A 97 4.71 7.06 26.67
N SER A 98 4.80 7.43 25.38
CA SER A 98 4.43 8.76 24.90
C SER A 98 2.91 9.00 24.79
N PHE A 99 2.08 7.96 24.89
CA PHE A 99 0.62 8.09 24.72
C PHE A 99 -0.08 8.58 25.98
N LYS A 100 -1.07 9.46 25.80
CA LYS A 100 -1.86 10.02 26.91
C LYS A 100 -2.75 8.97 27.59
N HIS A 101 -3.28 8.02 26.82
CA HIS A 101 -4.19 6.99 27.30
C HIS A 101 -3.59 5.58 27.25
N SER A 102 -2.25 5.48 27.32
CA SER A 102 -1.48 4.24 27.23
C SER A 102 -2.05 3.09 28.06
N ALA A 103 -2.38 3.33 29.33
CA ALA A 103 -2.98 2.31 30.21
C ALA A 103 -4.29 1.70 29.66
N LYS A 104 -5.16 2.53 29.07
CA LYS A 104 -6.42 2.08 28.47
C LYS A 104 -6.21 1.37 27.14
N MET A 105 -5.23 1.80 26.36
CA MET A 105 -4.84 1.12 25.13
C MET A 105 -4.27 -0.27 25.45
N VAL A 106 -3.41 -0.39 26.46
CA VAL A 106 -2.83 -1.66 26.91
C VAL A 106 -3.89 -2.62 27.49
N GLU A 107 -4.92 -2.12 28.16
CA GLU A 107 -6.03 -2.97 28.61
C GLU A 107 -6.86 -3.51 27.43
N ALA A 108 -6.96 -2.76 26.34
CA ALA A 108 -7.77 -3.09 25.17
C ALA A 108 -7.03 -3.89 24.09
N THR A 109 -5.72 -4.11 24.25
CA THR A 109 -4.84 -4.68 23.23
C THR A 109 -3.77 -5.58 23.87
N HIS A 110 -2.98 -6.27 23.07
CA HIS A 110 -1.87 -7.12 23.48
C HIS A 110 -0.48 -6.52 23.20
N ILE A 111 -0.40 -5.37 22.51
CA ILE A 111 0.86 -4.83 21.95
C ILE A 111 1.99 -4.67 22.97
N ALA A 112 1.66 -4.29 24.22
CA ALA A 112 2.66 -4.09 25.27
C ALA A 112 3.27 -5.41 25.79
N GLY A 113 2.61 -6.55 25.55
CA GLY A 113 3.11 -7.88 25.91
C GLY A 113 3.78 -8.62 24.76
N ILE A 114 3.95 -8.00 23.59
CA ILE A 114 4.58 -8.63 22.42
C ILE A 114 6.05 -8.23 22.36
N ASP A 115 6.93 -9.14 22.77
CA ASP A 115 8.39 -8.96 22.67
C ASP A 115 8.96 -9.32 21.29
N ARG A 116 8.16 -9.94 20.41
CA ARG A 116 8.60 -10.34 19.06
C ARG A 116 9.07 -9.11 18.27
N GLU A 117 10.19 -9.27 17.57
CA GLU A 117 10.68 -8.32 16.56
C GLU A 117 10.74 -9.03 15.22
N LEU A 118 10.34 -8.35 14.14
CA LEU A 118 10.47 -8.87 12.80
C LEU A 118 11.93 -8.83 12.35
N THR A 119 12.35 -9.91 11.69
CA THR A 119 13.61 -9.96 10.96
C THR A 119 13.51 -9.16 9.65
N LEU A 120 14.67 -8.79 9.08
CA LEU A 120 14.72 -8.23 7.73
C LEU A 120 14.13 -9.16 6.67
N TYR A 121 14.22 -10.48 6.88
CA TYR A 121 13.66 -11.46 5.97
C TYR A 121 12.13 -11.44 5.99
N GLU A 122 11.53 -11.46 7.17
CA GLU A 122 10.07 -11.30 7.33
C GLU A 122 9.61 -9.95 6.78
N LEU A 123 10.37 -8.88 7.04
CA LEU A 123 10.06 -7.57 6.50
C LEU A 123 10.03 -7.60 4.96
N ALA A 124 11.03 -8.21 4.32
CA ALA A 124 11.09 -8.38 2.86
C ALA A 124 9.93 -9.22 2.32
N GLN A 125 9.49 -10.24 3.05
CA GLN A 125 8.30 -11.02 2.71
C GLN A 125 7.04 -10.14 2.72
N MET A 126 6.83 -9.35 3.76
CA MET A 126 5.63 -8.52 3.93
C MET A 126 5.56 -7.30 2.99
N THR A 127 6.68 -6.88 2.43
CA THR A 127 6.78 -5.63 1.65
C THR A 127 7.12 -5.83 0.18
N ARG A 128 7.72 -6.97 -0.19
CA ARG A 128 8.17 -7.26 -1.57
C ARG A 128 7.61 -8.60 -2.05
N ALA A 129 8.03 -9.71 -1.46
CA ALA A 129 7.75 -11.04 -2.00
C ALA A 129 6.27 -11.43 -1.90
N GLY A 130 5.64 -11.20 -0.75
CA GLY A 130 4.22 -11.43 -0.50
C GLY A 130 3.32 -10.62 -1.44
N PRO A 131 3.46 -9.28 -1.47
CA PRO A 131 2.70 -8.43 -2.40
C PRO A 131 2.86 -8.83 -3.87
N ALA A 132 4.08 -9.09 -4.33
CA ALA A 132 4.32 -9.53 -5.71
C ALA A 132 3.64 -10.86 -6.01
N LYS A 133 3.68 -11.82 -5.07
CA LYS A 133 3.01 -13.12 -5.21
C LYS A 133 1.50 -12.97 -5.25
N SER A 134 0.89 -12.17 -4.38
CA SER A 134 -0.56 -11.96 -4.38
C SER A 134 -1.08 -11.29 -5.66
N LEU A 135 -0.25 -10.46 -6.30
CA LEU A 135 -0.57 -9.80 -7.56
C LEU A 135 -0.30 -10.70 -8.80
N GLY A 136 0.17 -11.94 -8.62
CA GLY A 136 0.53 -12.82 -9.74
C GLY A 136 1.84 -12.43 -10.44
N LEU A 137 2.69 -11.65 -9.78
CA LEU A 137 3.90 -11.04 -10.35
C LEU A 137 5.21 -11.63 -9.80
N ALA A 138 5.16 -12.73 -9.05
CA ALA A 138 6.34 -13.31 -8.38
C ALA A 138 7.45 -13.78 -9.33
N SER A 139 7.16 -14.04 -10.61
CA SER A 139 8.18 -14.37 -11.61
C SER A 139 8.98 -13.15 -12.09
N VAL A 140 8.49 -11.94 -11.80
CA VAL A 140 9.06 -10.67 -12.29
C VAL A 140 9.53 -9.79 -11.14
N TYR A 141 8.75 -9.70 -10.07
CA TYR A 141 8.94 -8.78 -8.95
C TYR A 141 8.98 -9.51 -7.61
N GLY A 142 9.49 -8.81 -6.59
CA GLY A 142 9.44 -9.27 -5.21
C GLY A 142 10.59 -10.19 -4.78
N GLY A 143 11.62 -10.36 -5.62
CA GLY A 143 12.79 -11.19 -5.35
C GLY A 143 14.01 -10.75 -6.15
N LEU A 144 15.11 -11.48 -6.00
CA LEU A 144 16.42 -11.22 -6.63
C LEU A 144 16.94 -12.43 -7.44
N ALA A 145 16.05 -13.38 -7.78
CA ALA A 145 16.44 -14.56 -8.53
C ALA A 145 16.82 -14.19 -9.98
N PRO A 146 17.74 -14.94 -10.62
CA PRO A 146 18.01 -14.76 -12.04
C PRO A 146 16.74 -14.84 -12.89
N GLY A 147 16.57 -13.89 -13.82
CA GLY A 147 15.40 -13.78 -14.70
C GLY A 147 14.32 -12.78 -14.25
N MET A 148 14.40 -12.26 -13.01
CA MET A 148 13.52 -11.20 -12.52
C MET A 148 13.93 -9.82 -13.06
N ASP A 149 13.02 -8.84 -12.99
CA ASP A 149 13.38 -7.45 -13.31
C ASP A 149 14.45 -6.98 -12.31
N ALA A 150 15.46 -6.24 -12.79
CA ALA A 150 16.52 -5.66 -11.96
C ALA A 150 16.00 -4.44 -11.17
N ASP A 151 15.07 -4.71 -10.26
CA ASP A 151 14.45 -3.79 -9.31
C ASP A 151 15.05 -4.05 -7.93
N VAL A 152 16.10 -3.30 -7.59
CA VAL A 152 16.94 -3.55 -6.40
C VAL A 152 17.00 -2.29 -5.55
N ALA A 153 16.76 -2.43 -4.25
CA ALA A 153 16.98 -1.37 -3.27
C ALA A 153 18.08 -1.79 -2.30
N VAL A 154 19.09 -0.94 -2.13
CA VAL A 154 20.20 -1.11 -1.19
C VAL A 154 20.07 -0.06 -0.11
N TYR A 155 20.05 -0.50 1.15
CA TYR A 155 19.95 0.35 2.32
C TYR A 155 21.28 0.35 3.07
N ASN A 156 21.68 1.52 3.59
CA ASN A 156 22.86 1.61 4.44
C ASN A 156 22.52 1.14 5.86
N PHE A 157 22.31 -0.16 6.00
CA PHE A 157 21.94 -0.83 7.24
C PHE A 157 22.73 -2.12 7.36
N ASN A 158 23.48 -2.28 8.46
CA ASN A 158 24.24 -3.49 8.74
C ASN A 158 23.53 -4.29 9.85
N PRO A 159 22.85 -5.41 9.51
CA PRO A 159 22.13 -6.20 10.49
C PRO A 159 23.03 -6.99 11.46
N ASP A 160 24.33 -7.14 11.15
CA ASP A 160 25.29 -7.89 11.98
C ASP A 160 25.87 -7.03 13.11
N LYS A 161 25.52 -5.74 13.17
CA LYS A 161 25.93 -4.81 14.23
C LYS A 161 24.73 -4.46 15.10
N SER A 162 25.00 -4.14 16.37
CA SER A 162 23.99 -3.50 17.21
C SER A 162 23.59 -2.16 16.59
N TYR A 163 22.28 -1.92 16.50
CA TYR A 163 21.69 -0.70 15.96
C TYR A 163 20.66 -0.16 16.94
N LYS A 164 20.47 1.16 16.92
CA LYS A 164 19.38 1.84 17.62
C LYS A 164 18.15 1.93 16.72
N PRO A 165 16.95 2.11 17.29
CA PRO A 165 15.73 2.20 16.49
C PRO A 165 15.75 3.33 15.45
N ASP A 166 16.28 4.50 15.81
CA ASP A 166 16.41 5.64 14.87
C ASP A 166 17.29 5.33 13.65
N GLU A 167 18.23 4.39 13.77
CA GLU A 167 19.08 3.97 12.65
C GLU A 167 18.29 3.14 11.62
N ILE A 168 17.26 2.40 12.07
CA ILE A 168 16.33 1.68 11.19
C ILE A 168 15.51 2.69 10.38
N GLU A 169 14.84 3.65 11.04
CA GLU A 169 14.01 4.67 10.37
C GLU A 169 14.86 5.44 9.37
N LYS A 170 16.07 5.87 9.77
CA LYS A 170 16.99 6.59 8.88
C LYS A 170 17.39 5.77 7.66
N ALA A 171 17.82 4.52 7.86
CA ALA A 171 18.30 3.68 6.75
C ALA A 171 17.21 3.40 5.72
N PHE A 172 15.98 3.13 6.16
CA PHE A 172 14.87 2.85 5.24
C PHE A 172 14.22 4.11 4.64
N SER A 173 14.43 5.29 5.23
CA SER A 173 13.92 6.57 4.69
C SER A 173 14.68 7.04 3.47
N ALA A 174 15.97 6.73 3.37
CA ALA A 174 16.81 7.12 2.25
C ALA A 174 17.69 5.93 1.82
N ALA A 175 17.29 5.27 0.73
CA ALA A 175 18.07 4.17 0.18
C ALA A 175 19.42 4.70 -0.36
N ALA A 176 20.50 3.98 -0.10
CA ALA A 176 21.82 4.30 -0.64
C ALA A 176 21.84 4.14 -2.16
N PHE A 177 21.08 3.18 -2.68
CA PHE A 177 20.98 2.94 -4.11
C PHE A 177 19.65 2.28 -4.45
N VAL A 178 19.01 2.74 -5.53
CA VAL A 178 17.85 2.05 -6.12
C VAL A 178 18.06 1.88 -7.61
N MET A 179 17.96 0.64 -8.07
CA MET A 179 17.89 0.29 -9.49
C MET A 179 16.44 -0.03 -9.84
N LYS A 180 15.96 0.51 -10.97
CA LYS A 180 14.67 0.18 -11.55
C LYS A 180 14.91 -0.35 -12.96
N THR A 181 14.53 -1.59 -13.23
CA THR A 181 14.73 -2.30 -14.51
C THR A 181 16.13 -2.07 -15.10
N GLY A 182 17.16 -2.24 -14.29
CA GLY A 182 18.56 -2.12 -14.73
C GLY A 182 19.10 -0.68 -14.77
N THR A 183 18.27 0.33 -14.48
CA THR A 183 18.67 1.74 -14.50
C THR A 183 18.75 2.29 -13.08
N PRO A 184 19.88 2.90 -12.67
CA PRO A 184 19.95 3.64 -11.40
C PRO A 184 18.94 4.79 -11.38
N VAL A 185 18.11 4.84 -10.34
CA VAL A 185 17.10 5.91 -10.15
C VAL A 185 17.28 6.68 -8.86
N VAL A 186 17.93 6.09 -7.85
CA VAL A 186 18.33 6.77 -6.61
C VAL A 186 19.79 6.45 -6.30
N ILE A 187 20.55 7.48 -5.93
CA ILE A 187 21.93 7.37 -5.42
C ILE A 187 22.03 8.26 -4.17
N ASP A 188 22.49 7.69 -3.05
CA ASP A 188 22.67 8.38 -1.77
C ASP A 188 21.42 9.16 -1.30
N GLY A 189 20.24 8.56 -1.50
CA GLY A 189 18.95 9.16 -1.13
C GLY A 189 18.38 10.15 -2.15
N GLU A 190 19.15 10.54 -3.18
CA GLU A 190 18.73 11.52 -4.19
C GLU A 190 18.20 10.85 -5.45
N VAL A 191 17.11 11.38 -5.99
CA VAL A 191 16.54 10.88 -7.25
C VAL A 191 17.38 11.39 -8.42
N VAL A 192 18.03 10.48 -9.15
CA VAL A 192 18.92 10.80 -10.27
C VAL A 192 18.30 10.51 -11.64
N SER A 193 17.23 9.72 -11.70
CA SER A 193 16.53 9.37 -12.94
C SER A 193 15.09 8.98 -12.67
N ASN A 194 14.22 9.21 -13.66
CA ASN A 194 12.83 8.74 -13.65
C ASN A 194 12.68 7.26 -14.03
N GLY A 195 13.77 6.62 -14.49
CA GLY A 195 13.81 5.22 -14.88
C GLY A 195 12.86 4.85 -16.02
N ASN A 196 12.72 3.54 -16.25
CA ASN A 196 11.81 2.98 -17.24
C ASN A 196 10.48 2.62 -16.57
N LYS A 197 9.52 3.55 -16.61
CA LYS A 197 8.17 3.35 -16.08
C LYS A 197 7.37 2.43 -16.99
N ARG A 198 6.49 1.62 -16.40
CA ARG A 198 5.59 0.73 -17.12
C ARG A 198 4.20 0.78 -16.50
N THR A 199 3.17 0.83 -17.34
CA THR A 199 1.79 0.54 -16.91
C THR A 199 1.54 -0.95 -17.08
N ILE A 200 1.16 -1.63 -16.00
CA ILE A 200 0.82 -3.06 -16.01
C ILE A 200 -0.70 -3.18 -16.09
N TRP A 201 -1.22 -3.95 -17.03
CA TRP A 201 -2.65 -4.23 -17.17
C TRP A 201 -2.87 -5.65 -17.71
N VAL A 202 -4.09 -6.16 -17.58
CA VAL A 202 -4.46 -7.53 -17.97
C VAL A 202 -5.20 -7.48 -19.30
N ASP A 203 -4.69 -8.20 -20.30
CA ASP A 203 -5.43 -8.49 -21.54
C ASP A 203 -6.12 -9.85 -21.38
N ALA A 204 -7.41 -9.80 -21.05
CA ALA A 204 -8.24 -10.98 -20.85
C ALA A 204 -8.98 -11.33 -22.16
N LYS A 205 -8.58 -12.43 -22.79
CA LYS A 205 -9.26 -12.98 -23.96
C LYS A 205 -10.44 -13.82 -23.51
N VAL A 206 -11.63 -13.39 -23.91
CA VAL A 206 -12.90 -14.05 -23.58
C VAL A 206 -13.70 -14.27 -24.85
N ASN A 207 -14.55 -15.30 -24.86
CA ASN A 207 -15.51 -15.50 -25.93
C ASN A 207 -16.52 -14.34 -25.94
N GLU A 208 -16.73 -13.73 -27.11
CA GLU A 208 -17.69 -12.64 -27.23
C GLU A 208 -19.08 -13.12 -26.82
N ASN A 209 -19.75 -12.35 -25.96
CA ASN A 209 -21.11 -12.63 -25.53
C ASN A 209 -22.06 -11.57 -26.11
N PRO A 210 -22.83 -11.90 -27.18
CA PRO A 210 -23.72 -10.94 -27.83
C PRO A 210 -24.77 -10.33 -26.90
N GLN A 211 -25.19 -11.07 -25.87
CA GLN A 211 -26.14 -10.58 -24.88
C GLN A 211 -25.49 -9.49 -24.01
N VAL A 212 -24.28 -9.73 -23.50
CA VAL A 212 -23.53 -8.74 -22.71
C VAL A 212 -23.26 -7.48 -23.53
N MET A 213 -22.83 -7.63 -24.79
CA MET A 213 -22.56 -6.47 -25.67
C MET A 213 -23.82 -5.67 -25.96
N ARG A 214 -24.96 -6.33 -26.17
CA ARG A 214 -26.26 -5.67 -26.33
C ARG A 214 -26.65 -4.92 -25.05
N ASP A 215 -26.50 -5.54 -23.89
CA ASP A 215 -26.88 -4.94 -22.60
C ASP A 215 -26.02 -3.71 -22.30
N ILE A 216 -24.70 -3.78 -22.49
CA ILE A 216 -23.79 -2.64 -22.35
C ILE A 216 -24.25 -1.48 -23.25
N LYS A 217 -24.48 -1.76 -24.53
CA LYS A 217 -24.94 -0.74 -25.49
C LYS A 217 -26.25 -0.10 -25.06
N GLU A 218 -27.22 -0.90 -24.61
CA GLU A 218 -28.51 -0.41 -24.13
C GLU A 218 -28.36 0.45 -22.87
N LYS A 219 -27.48 0.07 -21.93
CA LYS A 219 -27.21 0.85 -20.73
C LYS A 219 -26.56 2.19 -21.05
N PHE A 220 -25.58 2.23 -21.93
CA PHE A 220 -24.96 3.49 -22.38
C PHE A 220 -25.98 4.41 -23.04
N LEU A 221 -26.85 3.89 -23.90
CA LEU A 221 -27.86 4.70 -24.59
C LEU A 221 -28.93 5.29 -23.67
N LYS A 222 -29.24 4.62 -22.55
CA LYS A 222 -30.36 5.00 -21.67
C LYS A 222 -29.94 5.71 -20.39
N TYR A 223 -28.79 5.36 -19.82
CA TYR A 223 -28.44 5.70 -18.44
C TYR A 223 -27.10 6.41 -18.27
N TYR A 224 -26.18 6.33 -19.23
CA TYR A 224 -24.92 7.09 -19.18
C TYR A 224 -25.10 8.48 -19.80
N SER A 225 -24.30 9.43 -19.30
CA SER A 225 -24.19 10.80 -19.80
C SER A 225 -23.16 10.96 -20.93
N VAL A 226 -22.36 9.91 -21.21
CA VAL A 226 -21.40 9.85 -22.31
C VAL A 226 -21.72 8.74 -23.32
N THR A 227 -21.17 8.84 -24.53
CA THR A 227 -21.33 7.79 -25.54
C THR A 227 -20.32 6.65 -25.32
N GLN A 228 -20.75 5.41 -25.59
CA GLN A 228 -19.88 4.24 -25.48
C GLN A 228 -18.58 4.38 -26.30
N GLY A 229 -18.65 4.96 -27.50
CA GLY A 229 -17.47 5.16 -28.36
C GLY A 229 -16.43 6.14 -27.82
N ASN A 230 -16.75 6.91 -26.78
CA ASN A 230 -15.84 7.85 -26.11
C ASN A 230 -15.46 7.39 -24.68
N TYR A 231 -15.91 6.21 -24.26
CA TYR A 231 -15.68 5.71 -22.89
C TYR A 231 -14.33 4.99 -22.76
N ASP A 232 -13.89 4.29 -23.80
CA ASP A 232 -12.65 3.50 -23.77
C ASP A 232 -11.39 4.38 -23.61
N VAL A 233 -10.46 3.92 -22.76
CA VAL A 233 -9.14 4.54 -22.64
C VAL A 233 -8.34 4.28 -23.91
N THR A 234 -8.21 5.30 -24.75
CA THR A 234 -7.47 5.18 -26.01
C THR A 234 -5.97 4.98 -25.79
N LYS A 235 -5.28 4.41 -26.79
CA LYS A 235 -3.82 4.17 -26.76
C LYS A 235 -2.98 5.40 -26.42
N HIS A 236 -3.49 6.61 -26.69
CA HIS A 236 -2.79 7.86 -26.38
C HIS A 236 -2.57 8.06 -24.87
N PHE A 237 -3.42 7.49 -24.01
CA PHE A 237 -3.29 7.57 -22.56
C PHE A 237 -2.48 6.42 -21.95
N LEU A 238 -2.15 5.40 -22.74
CA LEU A 238 -1.32 4.30 -22.28
C LEU A 238 0.15 4.70 -22.33
N SER A 239 0.93 4.23 -21.35
CA SER A 239 2.38 4.43 -21.37
C SER A 239 2.99 3.83 -22.65
N ASP A 240 4.02 4.46 -23.21
CA ASP A 240 4.76 3.94 -24.36
C ASP A 240 5.48 2.59 -24.11
N ASN A 241 5.53 2.15 -22.84
CA ASN A 241 6.18 0.91 -22.42
C ASN A 241 5.27 0.07 -21.49
N PRO A 242 4.12 -0.44 -21.98
CA PRO A 242 3.23 -1.22 -21.15
C PRO A 242 3.81 -2.62 -20.88
N ARG A 243 3.37 -3.23 -19.78
CA ARG A 243 3.55 -4.67 -19.53
C ARG A 243 2.18 -5.31 -19.49
N VAL A 244 1.81 -6.00 -20.55
CA VAL A 244 0.51 -6.67 -20.68
C VAL A 244 0.60 -8.07 -20.08
N ILE A 245 -0.33 -8.40 -19.20
CA ILE A 245 -0.50 -9.76 -18.66
C ILE A 245 -1.62 -10.42 -19.47
N GLU A 246 -1.24 -11.34 -20.36
CA GLU A 246 -2.18 -12.08 -21.19
C GLU A 246 -2.87 -13.17 -20.37
N VAL A 247 -4.20 -13.20 -20.40
CA VAL A 247 -5.02 -14.23 -19.77
C VAL A 247 -5.99 -14.77 -20.81
N ASP A 248 -5.84 -16.04 -21.19
CA ASP A 248 -6.77 -16.69 -22.11
C ASP A 248 -7.83 -17.47 -21.32
N ALA A 249 -9.08 -17.00 -21.42
CA ALA A 249 -10.26 -17.60 -20.81
C ALA A 249 -11.25 -18.11 -21.89
N THR A 250 -10.75 -18.41 -23.09
CA THR A 250 -11.58 -18.93 -24.20
C THR A 250 -11.71 -20.45 -24.20
N THR A 251 -10.84 -21.16 -23.45
CA THR A 251 -10.83 -22.62 -23.29
C THR A 251 -11.89 -23.13 -22.34
#